data_AF-A0A1V4A318-F1
#
_entry.id   AF-A0A1V4A318-F1
#
_cell.length_a   1.000
_cell.length_b   1.000
_cell.length_c   1.000
_cell.angle_alpha   90.00
_cell.angle_beta   90.00
_cell.angle_gamma   90.00
#
_symmetry.space_group_name_H-M   'P 1'
#
loop_
_entity.id
_entity.type
_entity.pdbx_description
1 polymer ?
#
loop_
_entity_poly.entity_id
_entity_poly.type
_entity_poly.pdbx_seq_one_letter_code
_entity_poly.pdbx_strand_id
1 'polypeptide(L)'
;MLALGGTVLLSACGIRPTEVPTDFGAAPSRVPCVMDGDEVVPQSATGLPVQVFLVCASQLVTVDRTVRISAGRAATDRVRVAQALLDELQEPPSSAEKRARFSTDVRGGMTVSGARAGDPDDTLRLSSPPEDLTAFALSQIVCTYAKSAAADTDGSVVLGGPGDAPLRRYECTDEVRTRPGMVPTPARTVR
;
A
#
# COMPACT_ATOMS: atom_id res chain seq x y z
N MET A 1 86.93 -30.17 -1.51
CA MET A 1 85.74 -30.77 -2.15
C MET A 1 84.68 -30.97 -1.06
N LEU A 2 83.44 -30.61 -1.36
CA LEU A 2 82.23 -30.57 -0.53
C LEU A 2 81.93 -29.30 0.26
N ALA A 3 80.64 -28.95 0.14
CA ALA A 3 80.01 -27.65 0.27
C ALA A 3 79.11 -27.58 1.53
N LEU A 4 78.24 -26.56 1.52
CA LEU A 4 77.05 -26.31 2.36
C LEU A 4 77.37 -25.44 3.57
N GLY A 5 76.88 -24.21 3.69
CA GLY A 5 75.63 -23.63 3.19
C GLY A 5 74.88 -23.11 4.42
N GLY A 6 75.04 -21.82 4.75
CA GLY A 6 74.49 -21.20 5.96
C GLY A 6 73.31 -20.30 5.65
N THR A 7 72.15 -20.70 6.15
CA THR A 7 70.80 -20.14 5.98
C THR A 7 70.64 -18.73 6.57
N VAL A 8 70.00 -17.83 5.81
CA VAL A 8 69.56 -16.50 6.27
C VAL A 8 68.21 -16.65 6.98
N LEU A 9 68.16 -16.34 8.29
CA LEU A 9 66.93 -16.32 9.08
C LEU A 9 66.25 -14.95 8.94
N LEU A 10 65.18 -14.87 8.15
CA LEU A 10 64.28 -13.71 8.15
C LEU A 10 63.35 -13.81 9.37
N SER A 11 63.52 -12.92 10.34
CA SER A 11 62.57 -12.71 11.44
C SER A 11 61.35 -11.94 10.93
N ALA A 12 60.26 -12.66 10.61
CA ALA A 12 58.97 -12.03 10.36
C ALA A 12 58.28 -11.70 11.70
N CYS A 13 58.09 -10.41 12.00
CA CYS A 13 57.18 -9.96 13.06
C CYS A 13 55.75 -10.29 12.63
N GLY A 14 55.20 -11.39 13.14
CA GLY A 14 53.83 -11.80 12.90
C GLY A 14 52.83 -10.82 13.50
N ILE A 15 52.10 -10.09 12.64
CA ILE A 15 50.88 -9.40 13.05
C ILE A 15 49.85 -10.51 13.33
N ARG A 16 49.50 -10.71 14.61
CA ARG A 16 48.34 -11.55 14.95
C ARG A 16 47.09 -10.75 14.59
N PRO A 17 46.21 -11.25 13.71
CA PRO A 17 44.89 -10.66 13.57
C PRO A 17 44.19 -10.78 14.92
N THR A 18 43.89 -9.64 15.56
CA THR A 18 42.91 -9.61 16.64
C THR A 18 41.55 -9.76 15.98
N GLU A 19 41.12 -11.00 15.83
CA GLU A 19 39.76 -11.32 15.41
C GLU A 19 38.83 -10.84 16.53
N VAL A 20 38.26 -9.64 16.34
CA VAL A 20 37.21 -9.15 17.20
C VAL A 20 35.99 -10.02 16.89
N PRO A 21 35.38 -10.71 17.87
CA PRO A 21 34.13 -11.40 17.64
C PRO A 21 33.10 -10.34 17.25
N THR A 22 32.86 -10.18 15.96
CA THR A 22 31.82 -9.30 15.47
C THR A 22 30.50 -10.05 15.61
N ASP A 23 30.07 -10.24 16.85
CA ASP A 23 28.68 -10.51 17.20
C ASP A 23 27.91 -9.19 17.09
N PHE A 24 27.88 -8.63 15.87
CA PHE A 24 26.83 -7.70 15.51
C PHE A 24 25.60 -8.59 15.32
N GLY A 25 24.89 -8.88 16.41
CA GLY A 25 23.58 -9.52 16.34
C GLY A 25 22.77 -8.92 15.20
N ALA A 26 21.95 -9.74 14.54
CA ALA A 26 21.31 -9.46 13.24
C ALA A 26 21.08 -7.96 13.03
N ALA A 27 21.72 -7.39 11.99
CA ALA A 27 21.57 -5.98 11.63
C ALA A 27 20.10 -5.59 11.77
N PRO A 28 19.76 -4.49 12.48
CA PRO A 28 18.37 -4.15 12.75
C PRO A 28 17.63 -4.13 11.41
N SER A 29 16.80 -5.15 11.19
CA SER A 29 15.92 -5.18 10.05
C SER A 29 15.10 -3.90 10.16
N ARG A 30 14.94 -3.19 9.03
CA ARG A 30 13.98 -2.08 8.97
C ARG A 30 12.64 -2.72 9.30
N VAL A 31 12.23 -2.59 10.56
CA VAL A 31 11.09 -3.32 11.10
C VAL A 31 9.92 -2.96 10.19
N PRO A 32 9.30 -3.94 9.49
CA PRO A 32 8.11 -3.66 8.71
C PRO A 32 7.08 -3.01 9.64
N CYS A 33 6.16 -2.21 9.11
CA CYS A 33 5.04 -1.76 9.94
C CYS A 33 4.21 -3.00 10.29
N VAL A 34 4.48 -3.54 11.47
CA VAL A 34 3.77 -4.69 12.02
C VAL A 34 2.77 -4.11 12.99
N MET A 35 1.49 -4.41 12.76
CA MET A 35 0.51 -4.37 13.82
C MET A 35 0.63 -5.68 14.57
N ASP A 36 0.76 -5.62 15.90
CA ASP A 36 0.51 -6.79 16.72
C ASP A 36 -0.90 -7.25 16.36
N GLY A 37 -1.01 -8.37 15.64
CA GLY A 37 -2.26 -8.84 15.00
C GLY A 37 -3.33 -9.30 15.97
N ASP A 38 -3.29 -8.81 17.21
CA ASP A 38 -4.04 -9.29 18.36
C ASP A 38 -4.55 -8.14 19.25
N GLU A 39 -4.55 -6.89 18.76
CA GLU A 39 -5.44 -5.88 19.35
C GLU A 39 -6.88 -6.27 18.97
N VAL A 40 -7.42 -7.23 19.74
CA VAL A 40 -8.78 -7.73 19.67
C VAL A 40 -9.71 -6.53 19.61
N VAL A 41 -10.19 -6.22 18.41
CA VAL A 41 -11.32 -5.33 18.23
C VAL A 41 -12.41 -5.91 19.13
N PRO A 42 -12.91 -5.17 20.13
CA PRO A 42 -13.92 -5.73 21.03
C PRO A 42 -15.05 -6.31 20.18
N GLN A 43 -15.50 -7.53 20.49
CA GLN A 43 -16.59 -8.27 19.84
C GLN A 43 -17.91 -7.48 19.71
N SER A 44 -17.95 -6.25 20.24
CA SER A 44 -18.99 -5.25 20.12
C SER A 44 -18.95 -4.44 18.80
N ALA A 45 -17.90 -4.58 17.96
CA ALA A 45 -17.83 -3.90 16.67
C ALA A 45 -18.75 -4.59 15.64
N THR A 46 -20.02 -4.20 15.61
CA THR A 46 -20.93 -4.53 14.50
C THR A 46 -20.38 -3.90 13.21
N GLY A 47 -19.73 -4.70 12.36
CA GLY A 47 -19.11 -4.24 11.10
C GLY A 47 -18.55 -5.40 10.26
N LEU A 48 -18.31 -5.15 8.97
CA LEU A 48 -17.68 -6.09 8.03
C LEU A 48 -16.17 -5.84 8.01
N PRO A 49 -15.32 -6.87 8.22
CA PRO A 49 -13.87 -6.70 8.05
C PRO A 49 -13.53 -6.43 6.58
N VAL A 50 -12.68 -5.45 6.35
CA VAL A 50 -12.17 -5.05 5.04
C VAL A 50 -10.67 -4.80 5.10
N GLN A 51 -10.03 -4.87 3.94
CA GLN A 51 -8.62 -4.57 3.77
C GLN A 51 -8.46 -3.22 3.06
N VAL A 52 -7.71 -2.31 3.66
CA VAL A 52 -7.31 -1.05 3.05
C VAL A 52 -5.79 -0.99 2.89
N PHE A 53 -5.30 -0.24 1.91
CA PHE A 53 -3.87 -0.01 1.71
C PHE A 53 -3.45 1.32 2.33
N LEU A 54 -2.63 1.26 3.38
CA LEU A 54 -2.02 2.43 4.02
C LEU A 54 -0.54 2.54 3.68
N VAL A 55 0.00 3.74 3.86
CA VAL A 55 1.42 4.02 3.61
C VAL A 55 2.25 3.65 4.82
N CYS A 56 3.26 2.81 4.59
CA CYS A 56 4.29 2.43 5.55
C CYS A 56 5.65 2.45 4.84
N ALA A 57 6.63 3.17 5.37
CA ALA A 57 8.00 3.20 4.83
C ALA A 57 8.05 3.47 3.30
N SER A 58 7.17 4.36 2.80
CA SER A 58 7.00 4.68 1.36
C SER A 58 6.45 3.55 0.49
N GLN A 59 5.88 2.51 1.08
CA GLN A 59 5.20 1.40 0.41
C GLN A 59 3.74 1.35 0.85
N LEU A 60 2.90 0.64 0.09
CA LEU A 60 1.54 0.32 0.46
C LEU A 60 1.50 -1.02 1.17
N VAL A 61 0.93 -1.04 2.36
CA VAL A 61 0.78 -2.23 3.19
C VAL A 61 -0.70 -2.36 3.56
N THR A 62 -1.20 -3.59 3.48
CA THR A 62 -2.58 -3.91 3.83
C THR A 62 -2.79 -3.80 5.33
N VAL A 63 -3.91 -3.17 5.72
CA VAL A 63 -4.38 -3.08 7.10
C VAL A 63 -5.84 -3.50 7.15
N ASP A 64 -6.17 -4.37 8.10
CA ASP A 64 -7.53 -4.80 8.36
C ASP A 64 -8.28 -3.73 9.16
N ARG A 65 -9.46 -3.33 8.67
CA ARG A 65 -10.37 -2.39 9.33
C ARG A 65 -11.80 -2.93 9.31
N THR A 66 -12.68 -2.33 10.09
CA THR A 66 -14.09 -2.73 10.16
C THR A 66 -14.99 -1.62 9.64
N VAL A 67 -15.71 -1.88 8.55
CA VAL A 67 -16.66 -0.92 7.97
C VAL A 67 -18.09 -1.22 8.36
N ARG A 68 -18.92 -0.17 8.36
CA ARG A 68 -20.37 -0.31 8.33
C ARG A 68 -20.87 0.09 6.95
N ILE A 69 -21.28 -0.89 6.16
CA ILE A 69 -21.92 -0.62 4.88
C ILE A 69 -23.40 -0.32 5.17
N SER A 70 -23.80 0.93 5.02
CA SER A 70 -25.19 1.32 5.20
C SER A 70 -26.06 0.74 4.07
N ALA A 71 -27.23 0.23 4.44
CA ALA A 71 -28.26 -0.12 3.47
C ALA A 71 -28.92 1.18 2.97
N GLY A 72 -28.76 1.49 1.69
CA GLY A 72 -29.30 2.71 1.06
C GLY A 72 -30.06 2.39 -0.23
N ARG A 73 -30.90 3.33 -0.70
CA ARG A 73 -31.65 3.19 -1.96
C ARG A 73 -30.82 3.69 -3.16
N ALA A 74 -31.01 3.03 -4.30
CA ALA A 74 -30.62 3.43 -5.67
C ALA A 74 -29.13 3.43 -6.08
N ALA A 75 -28.18 3.03 -5.21
CA ALA A 75 -26.79 2.78 -5.61
C ALA A 75 -26.51 1.28 -5.79
N THR A 76 -25.72 0.89 -6.79
CA THR A 76 -25.25 -0.51 -6.93
C THR A 76 -24.41 -0.92 -5.72
N ASP A 77 -24.38 -2.21 -5.40
CA ASP A 77 -23.58 -2.75 -4.29
C ASP A 77 -22.10 -2.34 -4.39
N ARG A 78 -21.57 -2.28 -5.61
CA ARG A 78 -20.21 -1.83 -5.92
C ARG A 78 -19.92 -0.41 -5.43
N VAL A 79 -20.79 0.55 -5.74
CA VAL A 79 -20.60 1.96 -5.34
C VAL A 79 -20.65 2.10 -3.82
N ARG A 80 -21.52 1.34 -3.15
CA ARG A 80 -21.61 1.34 -1.68
C ARG A 80 -20.34 0.79 -1.03
N VAL A 81 -19.81 -0.30 -1.56
CA VAL A 81 -18.52 -0.87 -1.11
C VAL A 81 -17.38 0.13 -1.36
N ALA A 82 -17.33 0.73 -2.56
CA ALA A 82 -16.31 1.72 -2.91
C ALA A 82 -16.35 2.95 -1.99
N GLN A 83 -17.55 3.46 -1.65
CA GLN A 83 -17.70 4.58 -0.73
C GLN A 83 -17.23 4.21 0.67
N ALA A 84 -17.66 3.06 1.20
CA ALA A 84 -17.24 2.62 2.53
C ALA A 84 -15.71 2.45 2.62
N LEU A 85 -15.07 1.89 1.60
CA LEU A 85 -13.61 1.75 1.56
C LEU A 85 -12.89 3.11 1.41
N LEU A 86 -13.47 4.05 0.67
CA LEU A 86 -12.93 5.41 0.56
C LEU A 86 -13.04 6.14 1.89
N ASP A 87 -14.15 5.99 2.61
CA ASP A 87 -14.35 6.58 3.94
C ASP A 87 -13.30 6.05 4.92
N GLU A 88 -13.00 4.75 4.91
CA GLU A 88 -11.90 4.20 5.71
C GLU A 88 -10.54 4.77 5.31
N LEU A 89 -10.22 4.85 4.01
CA LEU A 89 -8.94 5.43 3.58
C LEU A 89 -8.77 6.88 4.01
N GLN A 90 -9.87 7.63 4.15
CA GLN A 90 -9.89 9.02 4.60
C GLN A 90 -9.77 9.17 6.12
N GLU A 91 -10.13 8.14 6.89
CA GLU A 91 -10.01 8.16 8.34
C GLU A 91 -8.53 8.20 8.75
N PRO A 92 -8.12 9.18 9.58
CA PRO A 92 -6.77 9.23 10.10
C PRO A 92 -6.38 7.90 10.75
N PRO A 93 -5.12 7.44 10.61
CA PRO A 93 -4.73 6.17 11.21
C PRO A 93 -5.03 6.13 12.72
N SER A 94 -5.49 4.98 13.19
CA SER A 94 -5.80 4.73 14.61
C SER A 94 -4.57 4.92 15.49
N SER A 95 -4.74 5.00 16.80
CA SER A 95 -3.61 5.11 17.73
C SER A 95 -2.62 3.95 17.57
N ALA A 96 -3.11 2.73 17.28
CA ALA A 96 -2.28 1.57 17.02
C ALA A 96 -1.51 1.71 15.71
N GLU A 97 -2.21 2.02 14.62
CA GLU A 97 -1.63 2.23 13.30
C GLU A 97 -0.55 3.33 13.31
N LYS A 98 -0.79 4.43 14.02
CA LYS A 98 0.19 5.51 14.21
C LYS A 98 1.45 5.04 14.94
N ARG A 99 1.33 4.20 15.98
CA ARG A 99 2.49 3.63 16.70
C ARG A 99 3.35 2.77 15.77
N ALA A 100 2.74 2.06 14.82
CA ALA A 100 3.49 1.35 13.78
C ALA A 100 3.78 2.20 12.53
N ARG A 101 3.61 3.52 12.60
CA ARG A 101 4.01 4.47 11.55
C ARG A 101 3.22 4.38 10.25
N PHE A 102 1.99 3.87 10.29
CA PHE A 102 1.08 3.98 9.16
C PHE A 102 0.60 5.42 8.96
N SER A 103 0.36 5.77 7.70
CA SER A 103 -0.21 7.04 7.27
C SER A 103 -1.16 6.83 6.10
N THR A 104 -2.03 7.81 5.85
CA THR A 104 -2.85 7.88 4.64
C THR A 104 -2.63 9.22 3.96
N ASP A 105 -2.58 9.21 2.64
CA ASP A 105 -2.49 10.41 1.81
C ASP A 105 -3.86 10.78 1.19
N VAL A 106 -4.87 9.92 1.38
CA VAL A 106 -6.24 10.16 0.93
C VAL A 106 -6.90 11.19 1.87
N ARG A 107 -7.21 12.36 1.32
CA ARG A 107 -7.81 13.47 2.09
C ARG A 107 -9.30 13.24 2.30
N GLY A 108 -9.79 13.65 3.47
CA GLY A 108 -11.21 13.64 3.81
C GLY A 108 -12.09 14.52 2.90
N GLY A 109 -13.36 14.15 2.78
CA GLY A 109 -14.38 14.85 2.00
C GLY A 109 -14.52 14.38 0.54
N MET A 110 -13.74 13.39 0.12
CA MET A 110 -13.88 12.76 -1.18
C MET A 110 -15.03 11.75 -1.17
N THR A 111 -15.81 11.72 -2.25
CA THR A 111 -16.94 10.80 -2.41
C THR A 111 -16.82 10.07 -3.73
N VAL A 112 -17.51 8.93 -3.83
CA VAL A 112 -17.63 8.14 -5.05
C VAL A 112 -19.09 7.98 -5.46
N SER A 113 -19.37 8.15 -6.75
CA SER A 113 -20.65 7.84 -7.37
C SER A 113 -20.49 6.75 -8.43
N GLY A 114 -21.61 6.22 -8.90
CA GLY A 114 -21.59 5.27 -10.02
C GLY A 114 -21.37 5.93 -11.39
N ALA A 115 -21.44 5.09 -12.41
CA ALA A 115 -21.50 5.42 -13.82
C ALA A 115 -22.56 6.50 -14.12
N ARG A 116 -22.22 7.43 -15.02
CA ARG A 116 -23.16 8.35 -15.68
C ARG A 116 -23.71 7.71 -16.94
N ALA A 117 -24.71 8.36 -17.54
CA ALA A 117 -25.20 7.96 -18.86
C ALA A 117 -24.05 7.92 -19.87
N GLY A 118 -23.84 6.76 -20.50
CA GLY A 118 -22.78 6.53 -21.49
C GLY A 118 -21.49 5.96 -20.91
N ASP A 119 -21.31 5.96 -19.58
CA ASP A 119 -20.21 5.23 -18.95
C ASP A 119 -20.49 3.72 -18.94
N PRO A 120 -19.45 2.88 -18.93
CA PRO A 120 -19.60 1.48 -18.53
C PRO A 120 -20.22 1.39 -17.13
N ASP A 121 -21.16 0.45 -16.93
CA ASP A 121 -21.90 0.25 -15.66
C ASP A 121 -21.00 0.08 -14.44
N ASP A 122 -19.78 -0.37 -14.69
CA ASP A 122 -18.78 -0.79 -13.74
C ASP A 122 -17.90 0.39 -13.24
N THR A 123 -18.12 1.59 -13.81
CA THR A 123 -17.40 2.83 -13.52
C THR A 123 -17.67 3.37 -12.12
N LEU A 124 -16.60 3.81 -11.45
CA LEU A 124 -16.63 4.57 -10.20
C LEU A 124 -16.14 6.00 -10.46
N ARG A 125 -16.94 7.00 -10.11
CA ARG A 125 -16.58 8.41 -10.30
C ARG A 125 -16.25 9.07 -8.97
N LEU A 126 -15.01 9.52 -8.83
CA LEU A 126 -14.55 10.28 -7.67
C LEU A 126 -15.04 11.74 -7.79
N SER A 127 -15.27 12.39 -6.65
CA SER A 127 -15.59 13.82 -6.59
C SER A 127 -14.41 14.74 -6.93
N SER A 128 -13.21 14.17 -7.11
CA SER A 128 -12.01 14.85 -7.62
C SER A 128 -11.46 14.06 -8.81
N PRO A 129 -10.87 14.72 -9.83
CA PRO A 129 -10.22 14.01 -10.93
C PRO A 129 -9.10 13.07 -10.40
N PRO A 130 -9.07 11.78 -10.79
CA PRO A 130 -8.02 10.86 -10.36
C PRO A 130 -6.59 11.37 -10.64
N GLU A 131 -6.41 12.11 -11.72
CA GLU A 131 -5.15 12.72 -12.15
C GLU A 131 -4.68 13.89 -11.28
N ASP A 132 -5.58 14.53 -10.53
CA ASP A 132 -5.27 15.61 -9.60
C ASP A 132 -4.87 15.09 -8.21
N LEU A 133 -5.05 13.79 -7.97
CA LEU A 133 -4.61 13.14 -6.74
C LEU A 133 -3.09 13.01 -6.74
N THR A 134 -2.52 13.02 -5.53
CA THR A 134 -1.12 12.62 -5.34
C THR A 134 -0.94 11.16 -5.76
N ALA A 135 0.28 10.80 -6.18
CA ALA A 135 0.58 9.43 -6.60
C ALA A 135 0.31 8.40 -5.48
N PHE A 136 0.57 8.76 -4.22
CA PHE A 136 0.23 7.91 -3.06
C PHE A 136 -1.28 7.77 -2.88
N ALA A 137 -2.06 8.86 -2.87
CA ALA A 137 -3.51 8.78 -2.70
C ALA A 137 -4.18 7.96 -3.82
N LEU A 138 -3.81 8.20 -5.08
CA LEU A 138 -4.32 7.42 -6.20
C LEU A 138 -3.98 5.93 -6.07
N SER A 139 -2.74 5.61 -5.70
CA SER A 139 -2.30 4.23 -5.51
C SER A 139 -3.04 3.54 -4.35
N GLN A 140 -3.25 4.24 -3.23
CA GLN A 140 -4.02 3.70 -2.09
C GLN A 140 -5.45 3.37 -2.48
N ILE A 141 -6.14 4.28 -3.20
CA ILE A 141 -7.51 4.07 -3.66
C ILE A 141 -7.58 2.89 -4.63
N VAL A 142 -6.74 2.88 -5.67
CA VAL A 142 -6.74 1.82 -6.70
C VAL A 142 -6.44 0.45 -6.07
N CYS A 143 -5.42 0.36 -5.22
CA CYS A 143 -5.07 -0.92 -4.59
C CYS A 143 -6.12 -1.43 -3.60
N THR A 144 -6.78 -0.53 -2.88
CA THR A 144 -7.89 -0.90 -1.99
C THR A 144 -9.08 -1.40 -2.79
N TYR A 145 -9.49 -0.70 -3.84
CA TYR A 145 -10.61 -1.10 -4.67
C TYR A 145 -10.33 -2.41 -5.42
N ALA A 146 -9.14 -2.58 -5.99
CA ALA A 146 -8.69 -3.78 -6.72
C ALA A 146 -8.76 -5.08 -5.89
N LYS A 147 -8.70 -4.98 -4.55
CA LYS A 147 -8.76 -6.14 -3.63
C LYS A 147 -10.14 -6.32 -2.99
N SER A 148 -11.17 -5.70 -3.55
CA SER A 148 -12.53 -5.69 -3.00
C SER A 148 -13.59 -5.95 -4.07
N ALA A 149 -14.86 -6.02 -3.65
CA ALA A 149 -16.01 -6.08 -4.57
C ALA A 149 -16.22 -4.79 -5.38
N ALA A 150 -15.42 -3.74 -5.16
CA ALA A 150 -15.42 -2.53 -5.98
C ALA A 150 -14.78 -2.74 -7.36
N ALA A 151 -13.92 -3.76 -7.51
CA ALA A 151 -13.18 -4.04 -8.74
C ALA A 151 -14.04 -4.72 -9.83
N ASP A 152 -13.53 -4.67 -11.06
CA ASP A 152 -13.95 -5.55 -12.13
C ASP A 152 -13.39 -6.97 -11.93
N THR A 153 -13.85 -7.92 -12.75
CA THR A 153 -13.53 -9.36 -12.66
C THR A 153 -12.03 -9.65 -12.79
N ASP A 154 -11.31 -8.82 -13.54
CA ASP A 154 -9.85 -8.91 -13.70
C ASP A 154 -9.06 -8.23 -12.57
N GLY A 155 -9.74 -7.68 -11.56
CA GLY A 155 -9.14 -6.95 -10.44
C GLY A 155 -8.73 -5.51 -10.78
N SER A 156 -9.02 -5.04 -11.99
CA SER A 156 -8.81 -3.64 -12.36
C SER A 156 -9.99 -2.76 -11.92
N VAL A 157 -9.80 -1.44 -11.96
CA VAL A 157 -10.80 -0.48 -11.51
C VAL A 157 -10.95 0.63 -12.54
N VAL A 158 -12.17 0.85 -13.04
CA VAL A 158 -12.48 1.98 -13.91
C VAL A 158 -12.82 3.19 -13.06
N LEU A 159 -11.95 4.21 -13.10
CA LEU A 159 -12.16 5.48 -12.39
C LEU A 159 -12.36 6.64 -13.37
N GLY A 160 -13.21 7.58 -12.96
CA GLY A 160 -13.39 8.88 -13.59
C GLY A 160 -13.50 10.00 -12.55
N GLY A 161 -13.35 11.24 -13.00
CA GLY A 161 -13.59 12.43 -12.18
C GLY A 161 -15.02 12.98 -12.29
N PRO A 162 -15.29 14.16 -11.70
CA PRO A 162 -16.57 14.84 -11.81
C PRO A 162 -16.80 15.51 -13.17
N GLY A 163 -15.74 15.74 -13.97
CA GLY A 163 -15.85 16.30 -15.32
C GLY A 163 -16.00 15.25 -16.41
N ASP A 164 -15.71 15.67 -17.64
CA ASP A 164 -15.80 14.87 -18.87
C ASP A 164 -14.43 14.31 -19.31
N ALA A 165 -13.43 14.36 -18.43
CA ALA A 165 -12.14 13.73 -18.68
C ALA A 165 -12.34 12.22 -18.97
N PRO A 166 -11.55 11.64 -19.89
CA PRO A 166 -11.72 10.24 -20.26
C PRO A 166 -11.61 9.30 -19.06
N LEU A 167 -12.48 8.28 -19.03
CA LEU A 167 -12.40 7.22 -18.03
C LEU A 167 -11.10 6.44 -18.20
N ARG A 168 -10.54 6.00 -17.07
CA ARG A 168 -9.27 5.28 -17.02
C ARG A 168 -9.44 4.00 -16.23
N ARG A 169 -9.00 2.88 -16.81
CA ARG A 169 -8.88 1.59 -16.12
C ARG A 169 -7.51 1.52 -15.46
N TYR A 170 -7.48 1.38 -14.14
CA TYR A 170 -6.29 1.32 -13.32
C TYR A 170 -6.01 -0.09 -12.82
N GLU A 171 -4.73 -0.42 -12.67
CA GLU A 171 -4.27 -1.72 -12.15
C GLU A 171 -3.40 -1.51 -10.90
N CYS A 172 -3.64 -2.29 -9.84
CA CYS A 172 -2.76 -2.34 -8.68
C CYS A 172 -1.72 -3.44 -8.87
N THR A 173 -0.54 -3.08 -9.36
CA THR A 173 0.58 -4.02 -9.51
C THR A 173 1.43 -4.09 -8.24
N ASP A 174 2.27 -5.12 -8.12
CA ASP A 174 3.27 -5.22 -7.05
C ASP A 174 4.23 -4.03 -7.05
N GLU A 175 4.54 -3.51 -8.24
CA GLU A 175 5.39 -2.33 -8.39
C GLU A 175 4.73 -1.07 -7.81
N VAL A 176 3.44 -0.87 -8.07
CA VAL A 176 2.67 0.23 -7.45
C VAL A 176 2.64 0.07 -5.93
N ARG A 177 2.43 -1.15 -5.42
CA ARG A 177 2.42 -1.39 -3.96
C ARG A 177 3.77 -1.12 -3.31
N THR A 178 4.86 -1.46 -3.97
CA THR A 178 6.20 -1.30 -3.40
C THR A 178 6.79 0.11 -3.60
N ARG A 179 6.28 0.87 -4.59
CA ARG A 179 6.84 2.17 -5.02
C ARG A 179 5.76 3.19 -5.49
N PRO A 180 4.65 3.41 -4.75
CA PRO A 180 3.47 4.18 -5.21
C PRO A 180 3.73 5.65 -5.56
N GLY A 181 4.81 6.26 -5.04
CA GLY A 181 5.22 7.62 -5.37
C GLY A 181 6.32 7.73 -6.43
N MET A 182 6.90 6.60 -6.85
CA MET A 182 8.01 6.57 -7.82
C MET A 182 7.59 5.97 -9.16
N VAL A 183 6.54 5.14 -9.19
CA VAL A 183 5.95 4.63 -10.43
C VAL A 183 4.53 5.17 -10.58
N PRO A 184 4.13 5.55 -11.80
CA PRO A 184 2.74 5.88 -12.05
C PRO A 184 1.88 4.62 -11.91
N THR A 185 0.69 4.77 -11.33
CA THR A 185 -0.33 3.70 -11.34
C THR A 185 -0.70 3.38 -12.80
N PRO A 186 -0.47 2.14 -13.29
CA PRO A 186 -0.77 1.79 -14.66
C PRO A 186 -2.22 2.08 -14.99
N ALA A 187 -2.44 2.78 -16.09
CA ALA A 187 -3.76 3.24 -16.50
C ALA A 187 -3.92 3.18 -18.02
N ARG A 188 -5.09 2.73 -18.48
CA ARG A 188 -5.46 2.74 -19.91
C ARG A 188 -6.78 3.47 -20.07
N THR A 189 -6.90 4.27 -21.13
CA THR A 189 -8.17 4.92 -21.45
C THR A 189 -9.22 3.86 -21.82
N VAL A 190 -10.40 3.96 -21.21
CA VAL A 190 -11.56 3.17 -21.59
C VAL A 190 -12.19 3.79 -22.82
N ARG A 191 -12.52 2.97 -23.81
CA ARG A 191 -13.16 3.38 -25.06
C ARG A 191 -14.63 3.01 -25.06
#